data_AF-A0A2R6FAB5-F1
#
_entry.id   AF-A0A2R6FAB5-F1
#
_cell.length_a   1.000
_cell.length_b   1.000
_cell.length_c   1.000
_cell.angle_alpha   90.00
_cell.angle_beta   90.00
_cell.angle_gamma   90.00
#
_symmetry.space_group_name_H-M   'P 1'
#
loop_
_entity.id
_entity.type
_entity.pdbx_description
1 polymer ?
#
loop_
_entity_poly.entity_id
_entity_poly.type
_entity_poly.pdbx_seq_one_letter_code
_entity_poly.pdbx_strand_id
1 'polypeptide(L)'
;MTDRSESPSILSRGERDVARRLRAGESVAAIADARRSSTESVEKAIDRVREKTERALITLAESPFSVELLADLDPERKRTLRAALAIDDSSDSEDGSEADGPSDTDR
;
A
#
# COMPACT_ATOMS: atom_id res chain seq x y z
N MET A 1 22.13 19.84 14.91
CA MET A 1 22.51 18.80 13.93
C MET A 1 21.23 18.19 13.39
N THR A 2 20.81 18.57 12.19
CA THR A 2 19.63 17.98 11.53
C THR A 2 20.07 16.65 10.95
N ASP A 3 19.60 15.56 11.53
CA ASP A 3 19.80 14.22 10.98
C ASP A 3 19.17 14.17 9.58
N ARG A 4 20.00 14.28 8.53
CA ARG A 4 19.59 14.25 7.11
C ARG A 4 19.25 12.83 6.63
N SER A 5 19.23 11.85 7.53
CA SER A 5 19.10 10.43 7.18
C SER A 5 17.65 9.92 7.20
N GLU A 6 16.72 10.67 7.79
CA GLU A 6 15.29 10.36 7.71
C GLU A 6 14.65 11.22 6.62
N SER A 7 14.34 10.62 5.47
CA SER A 7 13.52 11.29 4.46
C SER A 7 12.25 11.83 5.14
N PRO A 8 11.90 13.12 4.96
CA PRO A 8 10.74 13.70 5.63
C PRO A 8 9.50 12.91 5.23
N SER A 9 8.83 12.34 6.24
CA SER A 9 7.68 11.46 6.06
C SER A 9 6.50 12.01 6.85
N ILE A 10 5.31 11.94 6.26
CA ILE A 10 4.05 12.22 6.96
C ILE A 10 3.74 11.18 8.05
N LEU A 11 4.39 10.02 7.99
CA LEU A 11 4.27 8.94 8.95
C LEU A 11 5.27 9.13 10.09
N SER A 12 4.80 8.94 11.31
CA SER A 12 5.65 8.83 12.49
C SER A 12 6.61 7.64 12.37
N ARG A 13 7.67 7.60 13.19
CA ARG A 13 8.62 6.47 13.23
C ARG A 13 7.92 5.12 13.44
N GLY A 14 6.95 5.06 14.35
CA GLY A 14 6.19 3.83 14.63
C GLY A 14 5.29 3.40 13.47
N GLU A 15 4.65 4.34 12.80
CA GLU A 15 3.84 4.07 11.60
C GLU A 15 4.70 3.62 10.41
N ARG A 16 5.89 4.22 10.24
CA ARG A 16 6.88 3.77 9.24
C ARG A 16 7.34 2.34 9.48
N ASP A 17 7.58 1.97 10.74
CA ASP A 17 7.94 0.59 11.11
C ASP A 17 6.84 -0.40 10.73
N VAL A 18 5.58 -0.09 11.07
CA VAL A 18 4.41 -0.90 10.71
C VAL A 18 4.27 -1.03 9.20
N ALA A 19 4.30 0.08 8.46
CA ALA A 19 4.16 0.09 7.02
C ALA A 19 5.27 -0.73 6.32
N ARG A 20 6.51 -0.65 6.82
CA ARG A 20 7.64 -1.43 6.30
C ARG A 20 7.42 -2.94 6.50
N ARG A 21 6.99 -3.36 7.69
CA ARG A 21 6.74 -4.77 8.01
C ARG A 21 5.56 -5.35 7.21
N LEU A 22 4.49 -4.57 7.05
CA LEU A 22 3.36 -4.95 6.19
C LEU A 22 3.79 -5.12 4.73
N ARG A 23 4.62 -4.22 4.22
CA ARG A 23 5.19 -4.35 2.86
C ARG A 23 6.07 -5.60 2.73
N ALA A 24 6.70 -6.05 3.81
CA ALA A 24 7.46 -7.30 3.84
C ALA A 24 6.58 -8.56 3.99
N GLY A 25 5.25 -8.41 4.06
CA GLY A 25 4.31 -9.53 4.19
C GLY A 25 4.14 -10.04 5.63
N GLU A 26 4.62 -9.32 6.65
CA GLU A 26 4.40 -9.71 8.04
C GLU A 26 2.92 -9.55 8.45
N SER A 27 2.40 -10.53 9.20
CA SER A 27 1.03 -10.47 9.74
C SER A 27 0.93 -9.48 10.91
N VAL A 28 -0.29 -8.98 11.18
CA VAL A 28 -0.56 -8.06 12.31
C VAL A 28 -0.07 -8.65 13.64
N ALA A 29 -0.27 -9.95 13.86
CA ALA A 29 0.19 -10.65 15.06
C ALA A 29 1.72 -10.65 15.16
N ALA A 30 2.43 -10.99 14.07
CA ALA A 30 3.89 -10.98 14.05
C ALA A 30 4.47 -9.58 14.32
N ILE A 31 3.82 -8.55 13.77
CA ILE A 31 4.19 -7.15 14.02
C ILE A 31 3.96 -6.77 15.49
N ALA A 32 2.84 -7.20 16.08
CA ALA A 32 2.50 -6.95 17.48
C ALA A 32 3.54 -7.59 18.42
N ASP A 33 3.88 -8.85 18.18
CA ASP A 33 4.89 -9.59 18.93
C ASP A 33 6.27 -8.92 18.84
N ALA A 34 6.72 -8.59 17.62
CA ALA A 34 8.01 -7.96 17.41
C ALA A 34 8.11 -6.57 18.05
N ARG A 35 6.98 -5.86 18.17
CA ARG A 35 6.89 -4.54 18.82
C ARG A 35 6.56 -4.62 20.31
N ARG A 36 6.34 -5.83 20.85
CA ARG A 36 5.84 -6.05 22.22
C ARG A 36 4.60 -5.18 22.52
N SER A 37 3.67 -5.16 21.58
CA SER A 37 2.42 -4.39 21.64
C SER A 37 1.22 -5.29 21.38
N SER A 38 -0.01 -4.76 21.52
CA SER A 38 -1.22 -5.50 21.16
C SER A 38 -1.49 -5.46 19.66
N THR A 39 -2.21 -6.46 19.15
CA THR A 39 -2.73 -6.47 17.77
C THR A 39 -3.60 -5.25 17.50
N GLU A 40 -4.47 -4.88 18.45
CA GLU A 40 -5.32 -3.68 18.37
C GLU A 40 -4.49 -2.39 18.18
N SER A 41 -3.35 -2.28 18.87
CA SER A 41 -2.44 -1.13 18.73
C SER A 41 -1.81 -1.07 17.33
N VAL A 42 -1.50 -2.24 16.76
CA VAL A 42 -0.99 -2.35 15.37
C VAL A 42 -2.08 -1.98 14.38
N GLU A 43 -3.29 -2.53 14.51
CA GLU A 43 -4.44 -2.19 13.64
C GLU A 43 -4.72 -0.70 13.65
N LYS A 44 -4.78 -0.07 14.83
CA LYS A 44 -4.92 1.39 14.93
C LYS A 44 -3.77 2.16 14.24
N ALA A 45 -2.56 1.62 14.22
CA ALA A 45 -1.46 2.22 13.48
C ALA A 45 -1.64 2.06 11.97
N ILE A 46 -2.19 0.94 11.51
CA ILE A 46 -2.53 0.70 10.11
C ILE A 46 -3.60 1.69 9.64
N ASP A 47 -4.65 1.88 10.43
CA ASP A 47 -5.72 2.83 10.10
C ASP A 47 -5.17 4.25 9.97
N ARG A 48 -4.31 4.69 10.90
CA ARG A 48 -3.63 5.99 10.81
C ARG A 48 -2.72 6.11 9.58
N VAL A 49 -2.04 5.03 9.18
CA VAL A 49 -1.24 5.02 7.94
C VAL A 49 -2.13 5.19 6.72
N ARG A 50 -3.29 4.49 6.67
CA ARG A 50 -4.25 4.61 5.58
C ARG A 50 -4.82 6.02 5.48
N GLU A 51 -5.32 6.57 6.59
CA GLU A 51 -5.87 7.93 6.66
C GLU A 51 -4.86 8.99 6.21
N LYS A 52 -3.61 8.90 6.67
CA LYS A 52 -2.55 9.83 6.26
C LYS A 52 -2.19 9.69 4.79
N THR A 53 -2.16 8.47 4.26
CA THR A 53 -1.91 8.21 2.84
C THR A 53 -3.02 8.81 1.99
N GLU A 54 -4.27 8.57 2.34
CA GLU A 54 -5.44 9.11 1.64
C GLU A 54 -5.42 10.64 1.62
N ARG A 55 -5.24 11.27 2.78
CA ARG A 55 -5.15 12.74 2.87
C ARG A 55 -4.00 13.30 2.04
N ALA A 56 -2.86 12.61 2.00
CA ALA A 56 -1.73 13.02 1.17
C ALA A 56 -2.03 12.90 -0.33
N LEU A 57 -2.75 11.86 -0.75
CA LEU A 57 -3.19 11.70 -2.14
C LEU A 57 -4.20 12.77 -2.55
N ILE A 58 -5.18 13.08 -1.69
CA ILE A 58 -6.13 14.20 -1.91
C ILE A 58 -5.36 15.51 -2.06
N THR A 59 -4.45 15.81 -1.12
CA THR A 59 -3.62 17.02 -1.16
C THR A 59 -2.79 17.09 -2.44
N LEU A 60 -2.22 15.95 -2.87
CA LEU A 60 -1.46 15.86 -4.11
C LEU A 60 -2.34 16.11 -5.35
N ALA A 61 -3.57 15.59 -5.37
CA ALA A 61 -4.50 15.80 -6.49
C ALA A 61 -4.94 17.27 -6.62
N GLU A 62 -5.11 17.97 -5.49
CA GLU A 62 -5.52 19.38 -5.46
C GLU A 62 -4.36 20.37 -5.65
N SER A 63 -3.12 19.92 -5.44
CA SER A 63 -1.94 20.79 -5.45
C SER A 63 -1.58 21.28 -6.87
N PRO A 64 -1.41 22.59 -7.07
CA PRO A 64 -0.96 23.13 -8.36
C PRO A 64 0.51 22.78 -8.67
N PHE A 65 1.27 22.34 -7.66
CA PHE A 65 2.70 22.03 -7.79
C PHE A 65 2.96 20.57 -8.18
N SER A 66 1.93 19.73 -8.34
CA SER A 66 2.10 18.29 -8.51
C SER A 66 2.82 17.91 -9.80
N VAL A 67 2.62 18.68 -10.88
CA VAL A 67 3.33 18.47 -12.15
C VAL A 67 4.81 18.81 -12.02
N GLU A 68 5.13 19.92 -11.37
CA GLU A 68 6.53 20.35 -11.12
C GLU A 68 7.25 19.34 -10.23
N LEU A 69 6.62 18.95 -9.11
CA LEU A 69 7.16 17.93 -8.21
C LEU A 69 7.36 16.59 -8.92
N LEU A 70 6.43 16.19 -9.79
CA LEU A 70 6.59 14.99 -10.60
C LEU A 70 7.75 15.14 -11.60
N ALA A 71 7.95 16.31 -12.22
CA ALA A 71 9.06 16.55 -13.12
C ALA A 71 10.41 16.40 -12.39
N ASP A 72 10.50 16.92 -11.18
CA ASP A 72 11.70 16.93 -10.32
C ASP A 72 12.08 15.56 -9.75
N LEU A 73 11.16 14.59 -9.72
CA LEU A 73 11.48 13.23 -9.28
C LEU A 73 12.49 12.58 -10.22
N ASP A 74 13.55 12.01 -9.65
CA ASP A 74 14.49 11.19 -10.41
C ASP A 74 13.79 9.95 -11.03
N PRO A 75 14.36 9.37 -12.11
CA PRO A 75 13.73 8.24 -12.81
C PRO A 75 13.49 7.01 -11.92
N GLU A 76 14.32 6.76 -10.92
CA GLU A 76 14.21 5.61 -10.03
C GLU A 76 13.03 5.78 -9.05
N ARG A 77 12.88 6.97 -8.48
CA ARG A 77 11.73 7.35 -7.64
C ARG A 77 10.43 7.32 -8.44
N LYS A 78 10.44 7.79 -9.69
CA LYS A 78 9.29 7.69 -10.60
C LYS A 78 8.88 6.23 -10.84
N ARG A 79 9.83 5.34 -11.10
CA ARG A 79 9.54 3.90 -11.28
C ARG A 79 8.99 3.28 -10.00
N THR A 80 9.60 3.59 -8.86
CA THR A 80 9.15 3.10 -7.55
C THR A 80 7.72 3.55 -7.24
N LEU A 81 7.40 4.82 -7.48
CA LEU A 81 6.05 5.36 -7.26
C LEU A 81 5.03 4.70 -8.19
N ARG A 82 5.36 4.54 -9.49
CA ARG A 82 4.48 3.84 -10.43
C ARG A 82 4.24 2.39 -10.02
N ALA A 83 5.29 1.66 -9.65
CA ALA A 83 5.18 0.27 -9.20
C ALA A 83 4.31 0.16 -7.93
N ALA A 84 4.42 1.12 -7.01
CA ALA A 84 3.59 1.15 -5.81
C ALA A 84 2.10 1.43 -6.08
N LEU A 85 1.78 2.14 -7.17
CA LEU A 85 0.39 2.48 -7.56
C LEU A 85 -0.22 1.48 -8.56
N ALA A 86 0.59 0.69 -9.26
CA ALA A 86 0.14 -0.22 -10.31
C ALA A 86 -0.43 -1.56 -9.78
N ILE A 87 -0.58 -1.73 -8.46
CA ILE A 87 -1.06 -2.97 -7.84
C ILE A 87 -2.59 -2.89 -7.66
N ASP A 88 -3.36 -2.78 -8.75
CA ASP A 88 -4.77 -3.27 -8.85
C ASP A 88 -5.37 -2.99 -10.25
N ASP A 89 -4.98 -3.74 -11.28
CA ASP A 89 -5.70 -3.77 -12.57
C ASP A 89 -5.65 -5.16 -13.24
N SER A 90 -5.45 -6.22 -12.44
CA SER A 90 -5.29 -7.60 -12.96
C SER A 90 -6.08 -8.65 -12.18
N SER A 91 -6.96 -8.23 -11.27
CA SER A 91 -7.81 -9.11 -10.45
C SER A 91 -9.19 -9.39 -11.05
N ASP A 92 -9.49 -8.91 -12.26
CA ASP A 92 -10.79 -9.11 -12.92
C ASP A 92 -10.63 -9.74 -14.31
N SER A 93 -10.35 -11.04 -14.34
CA SER A 93 -10.65 -11.97 -15.45
C SER A 93 -10.35 -13.39 -14.99
N GLU A 94 -11.07 -13.88 -13.96
CA GLU A 94 -11.20 -15.32 -13.80
C GLU A 94 -12.08 -15.83 -14.97
N ASP A 95 -11.37 -16.44 -15.91
CA ASP A 95 -11.81 -17.26 -17.02
C ASP A 95 -12.94 -18.22 -16.60
N GLY A 96 -14.19 -17.79 -16.83
CA GLY A 96 -15.39 -18.62 -16.73
C GLY A 96 -15.48 -19.61 -17.90
N SER A 97 -14.46 -20.45 -18.07
CA SER A 97 -14.48 -21.60 -18.96
C SER A 97 -14.97 -22.83 -18.20
N GLU A 98 -16.27 -22.90 -17.89
CA GLU A 98 -16.94 -24.18 -17.57
C GLU A 98 -17.41 -24.83 -18.88
N ALA A 99 -16.55 -25.69 -19.42
CA ALA A 99 -16.96 -26.75 -20.32
C ALA A 99 -17.32 -28.01 -19.51
N ASP A 100 -18.22 -28.80 -20.09
CA ASP A 100 -18.63 -30.17 -19.75
C ASP A 100 -19.65 -30.41 -18.63
N GLY A 101 -20.91 -30.57 -19.08
CA GLY A 101 -21.83 -31.54 -18.49
C GLY A 101 -22.56 -32.32 -19.60
N PRO A 102 -22.33 -33.63 -19.79
CA PRO A 102 -23.22 -34.46 -20.59
C PRO A 102 -24.33 -35.04 -19.70
N SER A 103 -25.54 -34.52 -19.85
CA SER A 103 -26.80 -35.12 -19.37
C SER A 103 -27.89 -34.62 -20.32
N ASP A 104 -28.70 -35.42 -21.00
CA ASP A 104 -29.36 -36.64 -20.55
C ASP A 104 -29.72 -37.56 -21.72
N THR A 105 -29.68 -38.84 -21.41
CA THR A 105 -30.39 -39.96 -22.01
C THR A 105 -31.92 -39.82 -21.94
N ASP A 106 -32.60 -40.43 -22.92
CA ASP A 106 -34.04 -40.80 -22.99
C ASP A 106 -35.11 -39.71 -23.15
N ARG A 107 -35.67 -39.57 -24.38
CA ARG A 107 -36.93 -40.22 -24.82
C ARG A 107 -37.32 -39.89 -26.25
#